data_AF-A0A7W0QU59-F1
#
_entry.id   AF-A0A7W0QU59-F1
#
_cell.length_a   1.000
_cell.length_b   1.000
_cell.length_c   1.000
_cell.angle_alpha   90.00
_cell.angle_beta   90.00
_cell.angle_gamma   90.00
#
_symmetry.space_group_name_H-M   'P 1'
#
loop_
_entity.id
_entity.type
_entity.pdbx_description
1 polymer ?
#
loop_
_entity_poly.entity_id
_entity_poly.type
_entity_poly.pdbx_seq_one_letter_code
_entity_poly.pdbx_strand_id
1 'polypeptide(L)'
;MKISLGRNGQRKVIHATPEHRWFVTSGPDRRGDREVLTQGLRPGHQLRAVFPRRQISRTPPSPFGIAHGFTFGDGARLNRGSVANFDPVKDVELLKYFPNSYVGSYGVALRALHLPGFFKDRPSLDESGSYLYGWLAGYFAADGCVAEDGTLILNFATREDLLFVRDVCTRLGVGTYGVTEQIRAGFPGREPSPLYRIRFVNQDLTEEFFVLSAHRLRFAGTSKVFARRGWVIDGVEPTDRVEEVFCAVVEEGHAFALEDNILTGNCFGCGAGGDVIRFVEQVEHLSFTESVERLATRAGIQLRYEDTGSGTGRTAAPPGQRGRLLEANKLAAAFYAEQLAGEEALPAREFLAVRGFDRDVAEQFDCGFAPGGWD
;
A
#
# COMPACT_ATOMS: atom_id res chain seq x y z
N MET A 1 -10.43 -16.78 0.20
CA MET A 1 -10.77 -17.09 1.61
C MET A 1 -10.90 -15.79 2.39
N LYS A 2 -11.81 -15.74 3.36
CA LYS A 2 -12.04 -14.61 4.27
C LYS A 2 -11.42 -14.92 5.62
N ILE A 3 -10.55 -14.03 6.08
CA ILE A 3 -9.84 -14.10 7.35
C ILE A 3 -10.40 -13.01 8.25
N SER A 4 -11.02 -13.37 9.37
CA SER A 4 -11.53 -12.46 10.39
C SER A 4 -10.49 -12.34 11.51
N LEU A 5 -10.13 -11.11 11.86
CA LEU A 5 -9.09 -10.76 12.81
C LEU A 5 -9.62 -9.89 13.95
N GLY A 6 -9.07 -10.09 15.15
CA GLY A 6 -9.38 -9.32 16.36
C GLY A 6 -8.14 -8.72 17.01
N ARG A 7 -8.22 -7.45 17.44
CA ARG A 7 -7.17 -6.76 18.22
C ARG A 7 -7.77 -5.66 19.09
N ASN A 8 -7.66 -5.76 20.42
CA ASN A 8 -8.14 -4.75 21.37
C ASN A 8 -9.58 -4.27 21.09
N GLY A 9 -10.50 -5.20 20.83
CA GLY A 9 -11.89 -4.90 20.48
C GLY A 9 -12.12 -4.44 19.03
N GLN A 10 -11.07 -4.18 18.25
CA GLN A 10 -11.17 -3.95 16.81
C GLN A 10 -11.32 -5.27 16.07
N ARG A 11 -12.10 -5.23 14.97
CA ARG A 11 -12.23 -6.32 14.01
C ARG A 11 -11.67 -5.87 12.67
N LYS A 12 -10.99 -6.76 11.96
CA LYS A 12 -10.53 -6.56 10.58
C LYS A 12 -10.84 -7.80 9.77
N VAL A 13 -11.17 -7.61 8.49
CA VAL A 13 -11.36 -8.71 7.55
C VAL A 13 -10.30 -8.58 6.46
N ILE A 14 -9.63 -9.68 6.16
CA ILE A 14 -8.68 -9.77 5.05
C ILE A 14 -9.13 -10.89 4.11
N HIS A 15 -9.11 -10.62 2.81
CA HIS A 15 -9.30 -11.64 1.79
C HIS A 15 -7.94 -12.04 1.23
N ALA A 16 -7.69 -13.35 1.16
CA ALA A 16 -6.46 -13.90 0.61
C ALA A 16 -6.71 -15.24 -0.08
N THR A 17 -5.81 -15.60 -0.99
CA THR A 17 -5.80 -16.92 -1.62
C THR A 17 -5.42 -18.00 -0.60
N PRO A 18 -5.85 -19.27 -0.80
CA PRO A 18 -5.55 -20.37 0.12
C PRO A 18 -4.04 -20.55 0.40
N GLU A 19 -3.23 -20.26 -0.60
CA GLU A 19 -1.76 -20.45 -0.61
C GLU A 19 -0.98 -19.20 -0.18
N HIS A 20 -1.66 -18.11 0.21
CA HIS A 20 -0.97 -16.93 0.72
C HIS A 20 -0.30 -17.24 2.07
N ARG A 21 0.92 -16.73 2.26
CA ARG A 21 1.79 -17.09 3.38
C ARG A 21 1.69 -16.08 4.51
N TRP A 22 1.49 -16.57 5.73
CA TRP A 22 1.41 -15.78 6.96
C TRP A 22 2.46 -16.21 7.98
N PHE A 23 2.87 -15.29 8.83
CA PHE A 23 3.74 -15.57 9.97
C PHE A 23 2.93 -15.54 11.26
N VAL A 24 2.93 -16.65 12.00
CA VAL A 24 2.21 -16.81 13.27
C VAL A 24 3.20 -16.93 14.42
N THR A 25 2.94 -16.19 15.49
CA THR A 25 3.74 -16.24 16.71
C THR A 25 3.33 -17.47 17.52
N SER A 26 4.28 -18.37 17.79
CA SER A 26 4.06 -19.50 18.70
C SER A 26 3.75 -18.99 20.11
N GLY A 27 2.91 -19.71 20.86
CA GLY A 27 2.43 -19.36 22.20
C GLY A 27 3.52 -19.22 23.28
N PRO A 28 3.19 -19.40 24.59
CA PRO A 28 4.05 -19.05 25.72
C PRO A 28 5.50 -19.58 25.65
N ASP A 29 5.73 -20.71 24.97
CA ASP A 29 7.04 -21.37 24.84
C ASP A 29 7.98 -20.77 23.77
N ARG A 30 7.60 -19.69 23.07
CA ARG A 30 8.49 -18.83 22.24
C ARG A 30 9.50 -19.55 21.33
N ARG A 31 9.21 -20.75 20.83
CA ARG A 31 10.03 -21.38 19.77
C ARG A 31 9.58 -20.87 18.41
N GLY A 32 10.14 -19.73 18.01
CA GLY A 32 10.13 -19.22 16.64
C GLY A 32 8.79 -18.75 16.10
N ASP A 33 8.85 -17.81 15.16
CA ASP A 33 7.75 -17.50 14.26
C ASP A 33 7.55 -18.72 13.33
N ARG A 34 6.30 -19.16 13.14
CA ARG A 34 5.95 -20.26 12.25
C ARG A 34 5.26 -19.73 11.01
N GLU A 35 5.67 -20.25 9.85
CA GLU A 35 4.98 -19.98 8.58
C GLU A 35 3.73 -20.85 8.44
N VAL A 36 2.62 -20.22 8.06
CA VAL A 36 1.31 -20.87 7.90
C VAL A 36 0.62 -20.30 6.65
N LEU A 37 0.10 -21.17 5.80
CA LEU A 37 -0.71 -20.76 4.64
C LEU A 37 -2.11 -20.34 5.09
N THR A 38 -2.83 -19.55 4.29
CA THR A 38 -4.19 -19.12 4.62
C THR A 38 -5.10 -20.29 4.98
N GLN A 39 -5.05 -21.40 4.23
CA GLN A 39 -5.81 -22.63 4.53
C GLN A 39 -5.43 -23.31 5.86
N GLY A 40 -4.21 -23.07 6.33
CA GLY A 40 -3.67 -23.57 7.60
C GLY A 40 -3.95 -22.67 8.80
N LEU A 41 -4.47 -21.45 8.59
CA LEU A 41 -4.82 -20.55 9.68
C LEU A 41 -6.00 -21.12 10.49
N ARG A 42 -5.99 -20.87 11.81
CA ARG A 42 -7.01 -21.33 12.75
C ARG A 42 -7.31 -20.22 13.77
N PRO A 43 -8.54 -20.16 14.31
CA PRO A 43 -8.86 -19.28 15.43
C PRO A 43 -7.85 -19.39 16.58
N GLY A 44 -7.42 -18.25 17.13
CA GLY A 44 -6.43 -18.17 18.19
C GLY A 44 -4.97 -18.01 17.72
N HIS A 45 -4.66 -18.26 16.44
CA HIS A 45 -3.35 -17.93 15.87
C HIS A 45 -3.07 -16.43 15.99
N GLN A 46 -1.87 -16.06 16.45
CA GLN A 46 -1.46 -14.66 16.57
C GLN A 46 -0.56 -14.28 15.40
N LEU A 47 -1.06 -13.44 14.49
CA LEU A 47 -0.26 -12.94 13.38
C LEU A 47 0.90 -12.08 13.89
N ARG A 48 2.07 -12.31 13.31
CA ARG A 48 3.27 -11.53 13.56
C ARG A 48 3.03 -10.09 13.15
N ALA A 49 3.36 -9.16 14.04
CA ALA A 49 3.26 -7.74 13.76
C ALA A 49 4.64 -7.08 13.70
N VAL A 50 4.82 -6.14 12.76
CA VAL A 50 6.07 -5.42 12.55
C VAL A 50 5.89 -3.96 12.91
N PHE A 51 6.55 -3.55 13.98
CA PHE A 51 6.60 -2.17 14.43
C PHE A 51 8.02 -1.64 14.27
N PRO A 52 8.19 -0.33 14.07
CA PRO A 52 9.52 0.25 13.99
C PRO A 52 10.27 0.01 15.30
N ARG A 53 11.59 -0.22 15.22
CA ARG A 53 12.42 -0.38 16.41
C ARG A 53 12.47 0.94 17.16
N ARG A 54 12.22 0.90 18.47
CA ARG A 54 12.27 2.10 19.32
C ARG A 54 13.64 2.77 19.22
N GLN A 55 13.69 3.99 18.68
CA GLN A 55 14.92 4.79 18.58
C GLN A 55 15.01 5.85 19.68
N ILE A 56 13.86 6.27 20.21
CA ILE A 56 13.79 7.32 21.23
C ILE A 56 13.42 6.71 22.57
N SER A 57 14.40 6.66 23.47
CA SER A 57 14.22 6.24 24.86
C SER A 57 14.64 7.32 25.87
N ARG A 58 15.54 8.23 25.49
CA ARG A 58 16.10 9.29 26.36
C ARG A 58 16.32 10.62 25.62
N THR A 59 15.73 10.79 24.45
CA THR A 59 15.91 12.00 23.63
C THR A 59 14.77 12.97 23.94
N PRO A 60 15.02 14.11 24.59
CA PRO A 60 13.98 15.08 24.82
C PRO A 60 13.53 15.72 23.49
N PRO A 61 12.25 16.09 23.36
CA PRO A 61 11.75 16.79 22.19
C PRO A 61 12.39 18.18 22.08
N SER A 62 12.88 18.53 20.88
CA SER A 62 13.48 19.84 20.62
C SER A 62 12.46 20.97 20.81
N PRO A 63 12.75 22.03 21.59
CA PRO A 63 11.88 23.20 21.70
C PRO A 63 11.55 23.85 20.36
N PHE A 64 12.52 23.90 19.44
CA PHE A 64 12.34 24.44 18.11
C PHE A 64 11.43 23.55 17.24
N GLY A 65 11.59 22.23 17.36
CA GLY A 65 10.69 21.26 16.75
C GLY A 65 9.25 21.42 17.27
N ILE A 66 9.07 21.57 18.59
CA ILE A 66 7.75 21.79 19.21
C ILE A 66 7.08 23.04 18.66
N ALA A 67 7.80 24.16 18.60
CA ALA A 67 7.27 25.41 18.05
C ALA A 67 6.83 25.26 16.60
N HIS A 68 7.63 24.58 15.78
CA HIS A 68 7.28 24.26 14.39
C HIS A 68 6.03 23.38 14.35
N GLY A 69 6.01 22.23 15.01
CA GLY A 69 4.89 21.29 14.98
C GLY A 69 3.57 21.92 15.44
N PHE A 70 3.60 22.71 16.51
CA PHE A 70 2.42 23.43 16.98
C PHE A 70 1.92 24.44 15.95
N THR A 71 2.82 25.22 15.35
CA THR A 71 2.48 26.17 14.29
C THR A 71 1.97 25.45 13.04
N PHE A 72 2.46 24.25 12.75
CA PHE A 72 1.96 23.43 11.65
C PHE A 72 0.50 23.04 11.85
N GLY A 73 0.07 22.72 13.07
CA GLY A 73 -1.35 22.46 13.40
C GLY A 73 -2.18 23.76 13.48
N ASP A 74 -1.94 24.58 14.51
CA ASP A 74 -2.80 25.71 14.88
C ASP A 74 -2.34 27.07 14.32
N GLY A 75 -1.44 27.05 13.34
CA GLY A 75 -0.93 28.24 12.69
C GLY A 75 -1.50 28.52 11.30
N ALA A 76 -1.23 29.72 10.81
CA ALA A 76 -1.57 30.16 9.46
C ALA A 76 -0.35 30.79 8.76
N ARG A 77 -0.24 30.57 7.44
CA ARG A 77 0.78 31.21 6.60
C ARG A 77 0.36 32.65 6.31
N LEU A 78 1.31 33.58 6.43
CA LEU A 78 1.16 34.99 6.06
C LEU A 78 2.18 35.34 4.96
N ASN A 79 1.99 36.50 4.30
CA ASN A 79 2.88 36.93 3.20
C ASN A 79 4.36 37.04 3.58
N ARG A 80 4.70 37.28 4.86
CA ARG A 80 6.09 37.43 5.34
C ARG A 80 6.49 36.38 6.38
N GLY A 81 5.77 35.25 6.47
CA GLY A 81 6.08 34.21 7.45
C GLY A 81 4.86 33.38 7.84
N SER A 82 4.74 33.08 9.12
CA SER A 82 3.58 32.39 9.69
C SER A 82 3.23 32.97 11.06
N VAL A 83 2.08 32.54 11.57
CA VAL A 83 1.59 32.84 12.93
C VAL A 83 1.11 31.56 13.57
N ALA A 84 1.17 31.48 14.90
CA ALA A 84 0.54 30.43 15.68
C ALA A 84 -0.58 31.05 16.52
N ASN A 85 -1.74 30.41 16.55
CA ASN A 85 -2.86 30.82 17.40
C ASN A 85 -2.92 29.88 18.61
N PHE A 86 -3.21 30.43 19.78
CA PHE A 86 -3.26 29.70 21.04
C PHE A 86 -4.60 29.97 21.70
N ASP A 87 -5.24 28.92 22.18
CA ASP A 87 -6.32 29.08 23.14
C ASP A 87 -5.75 29.61 24.47
N PRO A 88 -6.31 30.69 25.04
CA PRO A 88 -5.79 31.34 26.24
C PRO A 88 -5.91 30.49 27.51
N VAL A 89 -6.69 29.41 27.48
CA VAL A 89 -6.87 28.47 28.59
C VAL A 89 -6.08 27.18 28.34
N LYS A 90 -6.26 26.57 27.17
CA LYS A 90 -5.69 25.26 26.84
C LYS A 90 -4.20 25.35 26.47
N ASP A 91 -3.81 26.30 25.64
CA ASP A 91 -2.50 26.29 24.97
C ASP A 91 -1.50 27.30 25.55
N VAL A 92 -1.89 28.05 26.59
CA VAL A 92 -1.09 29.12 27.21
C VAL A 92 0.30 28.66 27.66
N GLU A 93 0.44 27.41 28.10
CA GLU A 93 1.72 26.85 28.55
C GLU A 93 2.71 26.59 27.40
N LEU A 94 2.25 26.60 26.14
CA LEU A 94 3.09 26.42 24.96
C LEU A 94 3.82 27.72 24.57
N LEU A 95 3.40 28.88 25.09
CA LEU A 95 4.04 30.17 24.81
C LEU A 95 5.53 30.18 25.16
N LYS A 96 5.96 29.35 26.13
CA LYS A 96 7.38 29.17 26.49
C LYS A 96 8.26 28.67 25.33
N TYR A 97 7.68 28.04 24.32
CA TYR A 97 8.38 27.59 23.11
C TYR A 97 8.51 28.69 22.04
N PHE A 98 7.95 29.88 22.29
CA PHE A 98 7.98 31.04 21.40
C PHE A 98 8.66 32.26 22.06
N PRO A 99 9.84 32.12 22.69
CA PRO A 99 10.43 33.16 23.55
C PRO A 99 10.78 34.45 22.80
N ASN A 100 11.04 34.36 21.49
CA ASN A 100 11.45 35.50 20.65
C ASN A 100 10.30 36.03 19.77
N SER A 101 9.07 35.56 19.97
CA SER A 101 7.91 35.99 19.19
C SER A 101 7.12 37.05 19.94
N TYR A 102 6.65 38.06 19.22
CA TYR A 102 5.66 38.97 19.80
C TYR A 102 4.32 38.25 19.93
N VAL A 103 3.80 38.18 21.15
CA VAL A 103 2.50 37.55 21.45
C VAL A 103 1.52 38.65 21.81
N GLY A 104 0.40 38.72 21.10
CA GLY A 104 -0.68 39.66 21.37
C GLY A 104 -2.05 38.98 21.35
N SER A 105 -3.03 39.62 21.97
CA SER A 105 -4.43 39.18 21.91
C SER A 105 -5.02 39.49 20.53
N TYR A 106 -5.69 38.51 19.93
CA TYR A 106 -6.38 38.65 18.65
C TYR A 106 -7.78 38.02 18.74
N GLY A 107 -8.78 38.85 19.04
CA GLY A 107 -10.12 38.38 19.38
C GLY A 107 -10.10 37.57 20.68
N VAL A 108 -10.53 36.31 20.62
CA VAL A 108 -10.57 35.40 21.78
C VAL A 108 -9.30 34.54 21.94
N ALA A 109 -8.36 34.62 20.99
CA ALA A 109 -7.13 33.83 20.99
C ALA A 109 -5.89 34.69 21.26
N LEU A 110 -4.82 34.07 21.74
CA LEU A 110 -3.49 34.66 21.73
C LEU A 110 -2.81 34.31 20.40
N ARG A 111 -2.00 35.21 19.87
CA ARG A 111 -1.32 35.00 18.58
C ARG A 111 0.16 35.35 18.68
N ALA A 112 1.03 34.40 18.35
CA ALA A 112 2.45 34.64 18.14
C ALA A 112 2.70 35.08 16.69
N LEU A 113 3.36 36.22 16.52
CA LEU A 113 3.67 36.83 15.23
C LEU A 113 5.12 36.57 14.78
N HIS A 114 5.37 36.79 13.49
CA HIS A 114 6.71 36.78 12.88
C HIS A 114 7.42 35.42 12.95
N LEU A 115 6.66 34.32 12.90
CA LEU A 115 7.23 32.98 12.82
C LEU A 115 7.73 32.70 11.40
N PRO A 116 8.72 31.81 11.23
CA PRO A 116 9.19 31.42 9.92
C PRO A 116 8.06 30.85 9.05
N GLY A 117 8.02 31.23 7.77
CA GLY A 117 6.98 30.74 6.86
C GLY A 117 6.98 29.22 6.71
N PHE A 118 8.16 28.61 6.76
CA PHE A 118 8.33 27.16 6.64
C PHE A 118 7.73 26.37 7.82
N PHE A 119 7.30 27.03 8.90
CA PHE A 119 6.59 26.34 9.98
C PHE A 119 5.22 25.79 9.57
N LYS A 120 4.71 26.18 8.39
CA LYS A 120 3.53 25.59 7.75
C LYS A 120 3.87 24.55 6.68
N ASP A 121 5.14 24.17 6.55
CA ASP A 121 5.59 23.10 5.66
C ASP A 121 5.96 21.85 6.47
N ARG A 122 6.00 20.69 5.80
CA ARG A 122 6.45 19.44 6.43
C ARG A 122 7.98 19.50 6.60
N PRO A 123 8.54 19.12 7.76
CA PRO A 123 10.00 19.05 7.92
C PRO A 123 10.60 17.93 7.04
N SER A 124 11.89 18.02 6.74
CA SER A 124 12.59 16.89 6.10
C SER A 124 12.63 15.69 7.05
N LEU A 125 12.47 14.47 6.52
CA LEU A 125 12.62 13.23 7.28
C LEU A 125 14.08 12.93 7.66
N ASP A 126 15.04 13.65 7.07
CA ASP A 126 16.47 13.55 7.37
C ASP A 126 16.89 14.40 8.58
N GLU A 127 15.96 15.19 9.12
CA GLU A 127 16.19 15.98 10.33
C GLU A 127 16.52 15.10 11.55
N SER A 128 17.14 15.72 12.56
CA SER A 128 17.50 15.01 13.78
C SER A 128 16.27 14.38 14.47
N GLY A 129 16.46 13.22 15.10
CA GLY A 129 15.39 12.55 15.84
C GLY A 129 14.79 13.42 16.95
N SER A 130 15.58 14.26 17.63
CA SER A 130 15.07 15.21 18.64
C SER A 130 14.18 16.29 18.02
N TYR A 131 14.54 16.79 16.83
CA TYR A 131 13.72 17.76 16.10
C TYR A 131 12.41 17.17 15.62
N LEU A 132 12.45 16.00 14.96
CA LEU A 132 11.25 15.30 14.51
C LEU A 132 10.35 14.88 15.67
N TYR A 133 10.93 14.47 16.80
CA TYR A 133 10.17 14.17 18.02
C TYR A 133 9.50 15.41 18.59
N GLY A 134 10.21 16.54 18.63
CA GLY A 134 9.64 17.83 19.01
C GLY A 134 8.52 18.28 18.08
N TRP A 135 8.73 18.16 16.77
CA TRP A 135 7.71 18.47 15.76
C TRP A 135 6.45 17.64 15.95
N LEU A 136 6.58 16.32 16.14
CA LEU A 136 5.44 15.46 16.40
C LEU A 136 4.72 15.82 17.71
N ALA A 137 5.47 16.13 18.77
CA ALA A 137 4.92 16.54 20.07
C ALA A 137 4.14 17.86 19.99
N GLY A 138 4.69 18.86 19.29
CA GLY A 138 4.03 20.14 19.06
C GLY A 138 2.77 19.98 18.21
N TYR A 139 2.84 19.17 17.15
CA TYR A 139 1.68 18.92 16.30
C TYR A 139 0.58 18.15 17.03
N PHE A 140 0.95 17.18 17.87
CA PHE A 140 0.01 16.49 18.75
C PHE A 140 -0.60 17.40 19.82
N ALA A 141 0.08 18.46 20.25
CA ALA A 141 -0.51 19.43 21.17
C ALA A 141 -1.60 20.31 20.51
N ALA A 142 -1.40 20.64 19.24
CA ALA A 142 -2.37 21.37 18.43
C ALA A 142 -3.61 20.51 18.13
N ASP A 143 -3.44 19.43 17.36
CA ASP A 143 -4.53 18.65 16.77
C ASP A 143 -4.76 17.27 17.43
N GLY A 144 -3.90 16.89 18.37
CA GLY A 144 -3.97 15.61 19.06
C GLY A 144 -4.86 15.65 20.30
N CYS A 145 -5.27 14.45 20.72
CA CYS A 145 -6.10 14.28 21.91
C CYS A 145 -5.67 13.02 22.68
N VAL A 146 -5.70 13.12 24.00
CA VAL A 146 -5.64 11.99 24.93
C VAL A 146 -7.06 11.72 25.42
N ALA A 147 -7.64 10.61 24.94
CA ALA A 147 -8.97 10.15 25.34
C ALA A 147 -8.99 9.72 26.82
N GLU A 148 -10.19 9.58 27.39
CA GLU A 148 -10.38 9.20 28.80
C GLU A 148 -9.78 7.83 29.13
N ASP A 149 -9.79 6.91 28.17
CA ASP A 149 -9.14 5.61 28.25
C ASP A 149 -7.63 5.67 27.98
N GLY A 150 -7.04 6.87 27.96
CA GLY A 150 -5.63 7.13 27.66
C GLY A 150 -5.24 6.89 26.21
N THR A 151 -6.18 6.65 25.29
CA THR A 151 -5.85 6.41 23.87
C THR A 151 -5.38 7.71 23.22
N LEU A 152 -4.25 7.61 22.52
CA LEU A 152 -3.59 8.72 21.85
C LEU A 152 -4.08 8.80 20.42
N ILE A 153 -4.70 9.91 20.07
CA ILE A 153 -5.39 10.11 18.80
C ILE A 153 -4.86 11.38 18.14
N LEU A 154 -4.54 11.32 16.85
CA LEU A 154 -4.27 12.50 16.02
C LEU A 154 -5.14 12.44 14.76
N ASN A 155 -5.75 13.57 14.43
CA ASN A 155 -6.66 13.71 13.29
C ASN A 155 -6.02 14.55 12.19
N PHE A 156 -6.38 14.29 10.94
CA PHE A 156 -5.82 14.94 9.76
C PHE A 156 -6.91 15.27 8.76
N ALA A 157 -6.80 16.44 8.14
CA ALA A 157 -7.66 16.84 7.04
C ALA A 157 -7.25 16.19 5.70
N THR A 158 -5.98 15.85 5.54
CA THR A 158 -5.46 15.26 4.30
C THR A 158 -4.80 13.90 4.57
N ARG A 159 -4.84 13.01 3.56
CA ARG A 159 -4.18 11.71 3.63
C ARG A 159 -2.66 11.85 3.58
N GLU A 160 -2.13 12.87 2.90
CA GLU A 160 -0.69 13.12 2.81
C GLU A 160 -0.07 13.44 4.17
N ASP A 161 -0.70 14.32 4.96
CA ASP A 161 -0.20 14.68 6.29
C ASP A 161 -0.19 13.48 7.23
N LEU A 162 -1.21 12.61 7.11
CA LEU A 162 -1.27 11.35 7.83
C LEU A 162 -0.09 10.45 7.47
N LEU A 163 0.18 10.27 6.17
CA LEU A 163 1.27 9.39 5.70
C LEU A 163 2.61 9.95 6.16
N PHE A 164 2.81 11.27 6.06
CA PHE A 164 4.00 11.93 6.55
C PHE A 164 4.21 11.70 8.06
N VAL A 165 3.16 11.83 8.88
CA VAL A 165 3.28 11.54 10.31
C VAL A 165 3.60 10.06 10.56
N ARG A 166 3.11 9.13 9.75
CA ARG A 166 3.50 7.71 9.86
C ARG A 166 4.98 7.50 9.54
N ASP A 167 5.52 8.21 8.56
CA ASP A 167 6.95 8.14 8.22
C ASP A 167 7.81 8.73 9.35
N VAL A 168 7.40 9.86 9.92
CA VAL A 168 8.01 10.43 11.13
C VAL A 168 7.97 9.41 12.28
N CYS A 169 6.81 8.82 12.58
CA CYS A 169 6.68 7.81 13.63
C CYS A 169 7.59 6.60 13.39
N THR A 170 7.68 6.13 12.15
CA THR A 170 8.57 5.05 11.74
C THR A 170 10.03 5.40 12.02
N ARG A 171 10.43 6.62 11.68
CA ARG A 171 11.79 7.12 11.91
C ARG A 171 12.12 7.23 13.40
N LEU A 172 11.14 7.64 14.21
CA LEU A 172 11.26 7.83 15.66
C LEU A 172 11.18 6.50 16.45
N GLY A 173 10.72 5.43 15.81
CA GLY A 173 10.46 4.17 16.50
C GLY A 173 9.16 4.18 17.32
N VAL A 174 8.19 5.00 16.92
CA VAL A 174 6.87 5.10 17.54
C VAL A 174 5.88 4.28 16.73
N GLY A 175 5.27 3.26 17.33
CA GLY A 175 4.24 2.47 16.66
C GLY A 175 2.94 3.25 16.44
N THR A 176 2.33 3.09 15.28
CA THR A 176 0.97 3.58 14.99
C THR A 176 0.06 2.41 14.62
N TYR A 177 -1.19 2.44 15.07
CA TYR A 177 -2.24 1.54 14.59
C TYR A 177 -2.81 2.01 13.24
N GLY A 178 -3.66 1.19 12.62
CA GLY A 178 -4.25 1.47 11.30
C GLY A 178 -5.06 2.76 11.25
N VAL A 179 -5.22 3.23 10.01
CA VAL A 179 -5.89 4.47 9.70
C VAL A 179 -7.39 4.25 9.77
N THR A 180 -8.10 5.15 10.45
CA THR A 180 -9.57 5.19 10.35
C THR A 180 -9.98 6.45 9.65
N GLU A 181 -10.90 6.33 8.69
CA GLU A 181 -11.52 7.43 7.96
C GLU A 181 -12.95 7.64 8.47
N GLN A 182 -13.34 8.89 8.63
CA GLN A 182 -14.71 9.27 8.97
C GLN A 182 -15.11 10.49 8.13
N ILE A 183 -16.26 10.41 7.46
CA ILE A 183 -16.82 11.57 6.75
C ILE A 183 -17.43 12.53 7.79
N ARG A 184 -17.03 13.80 7.74
CA ARG A 184 -17.63 14.86 8.56
C ARG A 184 -18.42 15.82 7.68
N ALA A 185 -19.66 16.10 8.08
CA ALA A 185 -20.37 17.27 7.60
C ALA A 185 -19.65 18.52 8.13
N GLY A 186 -19.16 19.36 7.22
CA GLY A 186 -18.50 20.62 7.58
C GLY A 186 -19.49 21.68 8.07
N PHE A 187 -19.05 22.94 8.06
CA PHE A 187 -19.96 24.08 8.28
C PHE A 187 -21.09 24.09 7.23
N PRO A 188 -22.28 24.65 7.57
CA PRO A 188 -23.39 24.74 6.64
C PRO A 188 -22.95 25.31 5.29
N GLY A 189 -23.21 24.58 4.20
CA GLY A 189 -22.84 24.97 2.83
C GLY A 189 -21.49 24.44 2.31
N ARG A 190 -20.72 23.68 3.11
CA ARG A 190 -19.56 22.93 2.60
C ARG A 190 -19.89 21.46 2.37
N GLU A 191 -19.31 20.88 1.33
CA GLU A 191 -19.39 19.45 1.07
C GLU A 191 -18.76 18.64 2.22
N PRO A 192 -19.31 17.46 2.54
CA PRO A 192 -18.69 16.56 3.50
C PRO A 192 -17.26 16.20 3.09
N SER A 193 -16.33 16.32 4.02
CA SER A 193 -14.92 16.00 3.78
C SER A 193 -14.47 14.83 4.67
N PRO A 194 -13.54 13.97 4.18
CA PRO A 194 -12.98 12.92 5.00
C PRO A 194 -12.09 13.51 6.11
N LEU A 195 -12.19 12.93 7.30
CA LEU A 195 -11.26 13.14 8.40
C LEU A 195 -10.51 11.83 8.62
N TYR A 196 -9.19 11.88 8.51
CA TYR A 196 -8.33 10.72 8.75
C TYR A 196 -7.83 10.74 10.18
N ARG A 197 -7.68 9.57 10.77
CA ARG A 197 -7.22 9.44 12.17
C ARG A 197 -6.23 8.31 12.31
N ILE A 198 -5.16 8.58 13.04
CA ILE A 198 -4.24 7.54 13.54
C ILE A 198 -4.34 7.43 15.06
N ARG A 199 -3.93 6.27 15.56
CA ARG A 199 -3.74 6.03 16.99
C ARG A 199 -2.31 5.60 17.25
N PHE A 200 -1.72 6.08 18.34
CA PHE A 200 -0.34 5.72 18.70
C PHE A 200 -0.31 4.54 19.66
N VAL A 201 0.77 3.76 19.60
CA VAL A 201 1.09 2.74 20.60
C VAL A 201 1.64 3.44 21.84
N ASN A 202 0.82 3.55 22.90
CA ASN A 202 1.17 4.26 24.13
C ASN A 202 2.56 3.88 24.71
N GLN A 203 2.96 2.62 24.63
CA GLN A 203 4.21 2.11 25.21
C GLN A 203 5.48 2.66 24.55
N ASP A 204 5.36 3.17 23.33
CA ASP A 204 6.50 3.70 22.57
C ASP A 204 6.74 5.19 22.86
N LEU A 205 5.81 5.87 23.56
CA LEU A 205 5.90 7.29 23.91
C LEU A 205 6.20 7.49 25.39
N THR A 206 6.91 8.57 25.71
CA THR A 206 7.24 8.98 27.09
C THR A 206 6.39 10.18 27.52
N GLU A 207 6.33 10.47 28.81
CA GLU A 207 5.62 11.65 29.33
C GLU A 207 6.13 12.97 28.75
N GLU A 208 7.42 13.02 28.36
CA GLU A 208 8.07 14.17 27.73
C GLU A 208 7.47 14.53 26.37
N PHE A 209 6.85 13.56 25.68
CA PHE A 209 6.11 13.79 24.44
C PHE A 209 4.96 14.78 24.65
N PHE A 210 4.33 14.74 25.82
CA PHE A 210 3.17 15.57 26.13
C PHE A 210 3.64 16.92 26.66
N VAL A 211 3.73 17.89 25.76
CA VAL A 211 4.10 19.27 26.07
C VAL A 211 3.00 20.02 26.81
N LEU A 212 1.75 19.57 26.65
CA LEU A 212 0.60 20.05 27.43
C LEU A 212 0.45 19.24 28.73
N SER A 213 0.36 19.93 29.86
CA SER A 213 0.19 19.34 31.19
C SER A 213 -1.11 18.53 31.28
N ALA A 214 -2.20 19.00 30.67
CA ALA A 214 -3.47 18.27 30.63
C ALA A 214 -3.34 16.93 29.88
N HIS A 215 -2.63 16.90 28.75
CA HIS A 215 -2.34 15.66 28.01
C HIS A 215 -1.47 14.72 28.85
N ARG A 216 -0.42 15.26 29.48
CA ARG A 216 0.50 14.47 30.31
C ARG A 216 -0.20 13.83 31.50
N LEU A 217 -1.02 14.58 32.23
CA LEU A 217 -1.77 14.08 33.38
C LEU A 217 -2.74 12.97 32.98
N ARG A 218 -3.48 13.14 31.86
CA ARG A 218 -4.35 12.07 31.35
C ARG A 218 -3.57 10.83 30.95
N PHE A 219 -2.44 11.00 30.29
CA PHE A 219 -1.59 9.88 29.88
C PHE A 219 -1.03 9.11 31.09
N ALA A 220 -0.50 9.81 32.09
CA ALA A 220 0.07 9.21 33.29
C ALA A 220 -0.99 8.60 34.23
N GLY A 221 -2.20 9.19 34.27
CA GLY A 221 -3.31 8.73 35.10
C GLY A 221 -3.98 7.43 34.63
N THR A 222 -3.73 6.98 33.40
CA THR A 222 -4.33 5.76 32.86
C THR A 222 -3.39 4.56 32.93
N SER A 223 -3.75 3.55 33.71
CA SER A 223 -3.10 2.23 33.65
C SER A 223 -3.69 1.40 32.51
N LYS A 224 -2.89 1.10 31.48
CA LYS A 224 -3.33 0.24 30.37
C LYS A 224 -2.89 -1.20 30.55
N VAL A 225 -3.84 -2.13 30.43
CA VAL A 225 -3.56 -3.54 30.16
C VAL A 225 -2.80 -3.60 28.83
N PHE A 226 -1.65 -4.29 28.82
CA PHE A 226 -0.67 -4.33 27.72
C PHE A 226 -1.25 -4.17 26.31
N ALA A 227 -0.62 -3.31 25.50
CA ALA A 227 -0.95 -3.16 24.09
C ALA A 227 -0.77 -4.50 23.36
N ARG A 228 -1.86 -5.18 23.00
CA ARG A 228 -1.76 -6.30 22.04
C ARG A 228 -1.38 -5.71 20.69
N ARG A 229 -0.08 -5.79 20.36
CA ARG A 229 0.49 -5.32 19.10
C ARG A 229 0.05 -6.20 17.93
N GLY A 230 -0.07 -7.51 18.17
CA GLY A 230 -0.47 -8.51 17.19
C GLY A 230 -1.98 -8.62 16.99
N TRP A 231 -2.37 -9.10 15.81
CA TRP A 231 -3.73 -9.50 15.49
C TRP A 231 -3.93 -10.98 15.82
N VAL A 232 -5.10 -11.31 16.34
CA VAL A 232 -5.50 -12.70 16.59
C VAL A 232 -6.51 -13.11 15.52
N ILE A 233 -6.36 -14.30 14.97
CA ILE A 233 -7.36 -14.89 14.07
C ILE A 233 -8.61 -15.21 14.88
N ASP A 234 -9.73 -14.62 14.51
CA ASP A 234 -11.06 -14.95 15.04
C ASP A 234 -11.70 -16.09 14.24
N GLY A 235 -11.50 -16.11 12.92
CA GLY A 235 -12.12 -17.09 12.02
C GLY A 235 -11.50 -17.08 10.62
N VAL A 236 -11.59 -18.21 9.93
CA VAL A 236 -11.15 -18.36 8.53
C VAL A 236 -12.20 -19.17 7.78
N GLU A 237 -12.75 -18.59 6.73
CA GLU A 237 -13.87 -19.15 5.97
C GLU A 237 -13.54 -19.19 4.48
N PRO A 238 -13.91 -20.27 3.76
CA PRO A 238 -13.88 -20.25 2.30
C PRO A 238 -14.87 -19.20 1.77
N THR A 239 -14.57 -18.67 0.59
CA THR A 239 -15.41 -17.66 -0.08
C THR A 239 -15.57 -18.08 -1.53
N ASP A 240 -16.75 -17.84 -2.08
CA ASP A 240 -17.07 -17.94 -3.51
C ASP A 240 -16.61 -16.70 -4.32
N ARG A 241 -16.11 -15.66 -3.64
CA ARG A 241 -15.53 -14.47 -4.27
C ARG A 241 -14.41 -14.83 -5.24
N VAL A 242 -14.59 -14.43 -6.50
CA VAL A 242 -13.60 -14.49 -7.58
C VAL A 242 -13.27 -13.07 -8.01
N GLU A 243 -11.99 -12.71 -7.96
CA GLU A 243 -11.51 -11.40 -8.38
C GLU A 243 -10.05 -11.50 -8.81
N GLU A 244 -9.61 -10.54 -9.62
CA GLU A 244 -8.20 -10.36 -9.93
C GLU A 244 -7.47 -9.87 -8.67
N VAL A 245 -6.41 -10.58 -8.29
CA VAL A 245 -5.59 -10.24 -7.11
C VAL A 245 -4.13 -10.15 -7.48
N PHE A 246 -3.45 -9.17 -6.92
CA PHE A 246 -2.01 -8.99 -7.10
C PHE A 246 -1.27 -9.51 -5.88
N CYS A 247 -0.18 -10.24 -6.10
CA CYS A 247 0.73 -10.66 -5.04
C CYS A 247 2.02 -9.87 -5.16
N ALA A 248 2.43 -9.21 -4.08
CA ALA A 248 3.75 -8.61 -4.02
C ALA A 248 4.82 -9.71 -4.04
N VAL A 249 5.85 -9.51 -4.85
CA VAL A 249 7.05 -10.37 -4.87
C VAL A 249 8.18 -9.56 -4.27
N VAL A 250 8.49 -9.83 -3.01
CA VAL A 250 9.71 -9.33 -2.39
C VAL A 250 10.82 -10.34 -2.63
N GLU A 251 11.90 -9.93 -3.29
CA GLU A 251 13.03 -10.81 -3.63
C GLU A 251 13.80 -11.22 -2.38
N GLU A 252 14.18 -10.25 -1.54
CA GLU A 252 14.93 -10.51 -0.31
C GLU A 252 13.99 -10.82 0.86
N GLY A 253 14.15 -11.99 1.48
CA GLY A 253 13.38 -12.40 2.67
C GLY A 253 11.90 -12.75 2.41
N HIS A 254 11.36 -12.44 1.22
CA HIS A 254 10.02 -12.82 0.77
C HIS A 254 8.88 -12.38 1.72
N ALA A 255 9.09 -11.32 2.51
CA ALA A 255 8.16 -10.86 3.54
C ALA A 255 7.92 -9.35 3.42
N PHE A 256 6.67 -8.94 3.67
CA PHE A 256 6.25 -7.55 3.63
C PHE A 256 5.13 -7.29 4.65
N ALA A 257 4.99 -6.04 5.07
CA ALA A 257 3.96 -5.64 6.01
C ALA A 257 2.73 -5.10 5.26
N LEU A 258 1.55 -5.59 5.61
CA LEU A 258 0.27 -5.00 5.24
C LEU A 258 -0.04 -3.82 6.17
N GLU A 259 -1.14 -3.11 5.84
CA GLU A 259 -1.75 -2.16 6.77
C GLU A 259 -2.01 -2.80 8.14
N ASP A 260 -1.99 -1.99 9.20
CA ASP A 260 -2.09 -2.42 10.60
C ASP A 260 -0.89 -3.24 11.10
N ASN A 261 0.25 -3.13 10.41
CA ASN A 261 1.52 -3.70 10.79
C ASN A 261 1.52 -5.24 10.76
N ILE A 262 0.69 -5.85 9.93
CA ILE A 262 0.59 -7.31 9.82
C ILE A 262 1.69 -7.81 8.88
N LEU A 263 2.61 -8.63 9.39
CA LEU A 263 3.65 -9.23 8.55
C LEU A 263 3.08 -10.43 7.81
N THR A 264 3.24 -10.40 6.49
CA THR A 264 2.85 -11.47 5.58
C THR A 264 3.97 -11.75 4.58
N GLY A 265 3.83 -12.79 3.77
CA GLY A 265 4.85 -13.14 2.79
C GLY A 265 4.30 -13.41 1.40
N ASN A 266 5.22 -13.61 0.45
CA ASN A 266 4.90 -13.99 -0.91
C ASN A 266 4.04 -15.26 -0.91
N CYS A 267 3.05 -15.30 -1.81
CA CYS A 267 2.29 -16.52 -2.09
C CYS A 267 3.15 -17.43 -2.97
N PHE A 268 3.60 -18.58 -2.46
CA PHE A 268 4.37 -19.54 -3.27
C PHE A 268 3.49 -20.51 -4.05
N GLY A 269 2.20 -20.60 -3.73
CA GLY A 269 1.26 -21.45 -4.46
C GLY A 269 0.79 -20.87 -5.80
N CYS A 270 1.19 -19.64 -6.17
CA CYS A 270 1.02 -19.19 -7.56
C CYS A 270 1.96 -19.95 -8.51
N GLY A 271 3.02 -20.60 -8.01
CA GLY A 271 3.98 -21.39 -8.82
C GLY A 271 4.74 -20.59 -9.90
N ALA A 272 4.39 -19.33 -10.13
CA ALA A 272 5.06 -18.39 -11.00
C ALA A 272 6.28 -17.82 -10.25
N GLY A 273 7.28 -18.68 -10.08
CA GLY A 273 8.64 -18.31 -9.70
C GLY A 273 9.61 -18.98 -10.66
N GLY A 274 10.46 -18.19 -11.30
CA GLY A 274 11.54 -18.64 -12.17
C GLY A 274 12.45 -17.49 -12.54
N ASP A 275 13.47 -17.80 -13.32
CA ASP A 275 14.35 -16.79 -13.89
C ASP A 275 13.61 -15.94 -14.94
N VAL A 276 14.31 -14.95 -15.49
CA VAL A 276 13.80 -14.08 -16.56
C VAL A 276 13.30 -14.89 -17.77
N ILE A 277 13.85 -16.09 -18.01
CA ILE A 277 13.45 -16.97 -19.11
C ILE A 277 12.05 -17.51 -18.83
N ARG A 278 11.79 -18.05 -17.63
CA ARG A 278 10.47 -18.56 -17.23
C ARG A 278 9.38 -17.48 -17.25
N PHE A 279 9.73 -16.23 -16.96
CA PHE A 279 8.80 -15.11 -17.10
C PHE A 279 8.37 -14.91 -18.56
N VAL A 280 9.34 -14.92 -19.49
CA VAL A 280 9.06 -14.79 -20.93
C VAL A 280 8.26 -15.98 -21.46
N GLU A 281 8.57 -17.21 -21.02
CA GLU A 281 7.80 -18.40 -21.36
C GLU A 281 6.31 -18.23 -21.02
N GLN A 282 6.01 -17.69 -19.84
CA GLN A 282 4.66 -17.56 -19.33
C GLN A 282 3.89 -16.39 -19.96
N VAL A 283 4.55 -15.25 -20.19
CA VAL A 283 3.92 -14.04 -20.75
C VAL A 283 3.71 -14.14 -22.26
N GLU A 284 4.68 -14.71 -22.97
CA GLU A 284 4.64 -14.82 -24.44
C GLU A 284 4.21 -16.23 -24.92
N HIS A 285 3.85 -17.14 -24.01
CA HIS A 285 3.51 -18.55 -24.30
C HIS A 285 4.59 -19.26 -25.14
N LEU A 286 5.86 -18.99 -24.83
CA LEU A 286 7.03 -19.54 -25.53
C LEU A 286 7.59 -20.74 -24.79
N SER A 287 8.23 -21.66 -25.52
CA SER A 287 9.07 -22.70 -24.92
C SER A 287 10.37 -22.10 -24.34
N PHE A 288 11.10 -22.88 -23.54
CA PHE A 288 12.38 -22.46 -22.96
C PHE A 288 13.38 -21.98 -24.02
N THR A 289 13.57 -22.75 -25.08
CA THR A 289 14.50 -22.40 -26.16
C THR A 289 14.08 -21.12 -26.88
N GLU A 290 12.79 -20.96 -27.18
CA GLU A 290 12.25 -19.75 -27.81
C GLU A 290 12.41 -18.52 -26.90
N SER A 291 12.21 -18.68 -25.59
CA SER A 291 12.39 -17.63 -24.60
C SER A 291 13.87 -17.22 -24.47
N VAL A 292 14.80 -18.18 -24.52
CA VAL A 292 16.25 -17.92 -24.54
C VAL A 292 16.67 -17.19 -25.83
N GLU A 293 16.18 -17.61 -26.99
CA GLU A 293 16.44 -16.96 -28.29
C GLU A 293 15.91 -15.53 -28.35
N ARG A 294 14.68 -15.32 -27.84
CA ARG A 294 14.03 -14.02 -27.72
C ARG A 294 14.85 -13.07 -26.86
N LEU A 295 15.30 -13.54 -25.70
CA LEU A 295 16.12 -12.78 -24.77
C LEU A 295 17.52 -12.52 -25.32
N ALA A 296 18.14 -13.50 -25.98
CA ALA A 296 19.46 -13.36 -26.61
C ALA A 296 19.45 -12.34 -27.74
N THR A 297 18.41 -12.36 -28.60
CA THR A 297 18.22 -11.36 -29.66
C THR A 297 18.07 -9.96 -29.07
N ARG A 298 17.27 -9.82 -28.00
CA ARG A 298 17.07 -8.53 -27.31
C ARG A 298 18.34 -8.03 -26.61
N ALA A 299 19.18 -8.93 -26.09
CA ALA A 299 20.42 -8.61 -25.41
C ALA A 299 21.64 -8.52 -26.35
N GLY A 300 21.48 -8.79 -27.65
CA GLY A 300 22.58 -8.81 -28.62
C GLY A 300 23.56 -9.97 -28.43
N ILE A 301 23.13 -11.08 -27.81
CA ILE A 301 23.95 -12.25 -27.53
C ILE A 301 23.78 -13.27 -28.68
N GLN A 302 24.89 -13.71 -29.28
CA GLN A 302 24.86 -14.82 -30.24
C GLN A 302 24.85 -16.17 -29.50
N LEU A 303 23.81 -16.97 -29.71
CA LEU A 303 23.71 -18.32 -29.17
C LEU A 303 24.48 -19.32 -30.06
N ARG A 304 25.15 -20.28 -29.42
CA ARG A 304 25.78 -21.44 -30.08
C ARG A 304 25.09 -22.70 -29.57
N TYR A 305 24.60 -23.53 -30.48
CA TYR A 305 23.97 -24.80 -30.15
C TYR A 305 25.02 -25.90 -30.21
N GLU A 306 25.10 -26.72 -29.17
CA GLU A 306 25.92 -27.93 -29.18
C GLU A 306 25.08 -29.09 -29.70
N ASP A 307 25.46 -29.64 -30.85
CA ASP A 307 24.89 -30.89 -31.38
C ASP A 307 25.39 -32.08 -30.54
N THR A 308 24.83 -32.28 -29.34
CA THR A 308 25.06 -33.52 -28.61
C THR A 308 24.18 -34.61 -29.22
N GLY A 309 24.75 -35.36 -30.15
CA GLY A 309 24.15 -36.58 -30.71
C GLY A 309 23.93 -37.63 -29.63
N SER A 310 22.70 -37.76 -29.13
CA SER A 310 22.15 -38.98 -28.52
C SER A 310 20.64 -38.81 -28.33
N GLY A 311 19.84 -39.56 -29.08
CA GLY A 311 18.39 -39.44 -29.07
C GLY A 311 17.72 -40.00 -27.81
N THR A 312 16.66 -39.33 -27.35
CA THR A 312 15.34 -39.94 -27.13
C THR A 312 14.28 -38.89 -27.46
N GLY A 313 13.25 -39.29 -28.19
CA GLY A 313 12.38 -38.38 -28.94
C GLY A 313 11.46 -37.49 -28.09
N ARG A 314 11.51 -36.20 -28.39
CA ARG A 314 10.31 -35.36 -28.58
C ARG A 314 10.59 -34.49 -29.79
N THR A 315 9.83 -34.74 -30.85
CA THR A 315 9.83 -34.03 -32.12
C THR A 315 9.69 -32.52 -31.89
N ALA A 316 10.83 -31.84 -31.79
CA ALA A 316 10.93 -30.45 -32.21
C ALA A 316 10.57 -30.47 -33.70
N ALA A 317 9.36 -30.00 -33.99
CA ALA A 317 8.96 -29.63 -35.33
C ALA A 317 10.13 -28.88 -35.99
N PRO A 318 10.71 -29.36 -37.10
CA PRO A 318 11.91 -28.75 -37.68
C PRO A 318 11.68 -27.24 -37.90
N PRO A 319 12.71 -26.37 -37.83
CA PRO A 319 12.59 -24.90 -37.86
C PRO A 319 11.83 -24.28 -39.05
N GLY A 320 11.28 -25.08 -39.96
CA GLY A 320 10.36 -24.64 -41.01
C GLY A 320 8.89 -24.99 -40.77
N GLN A 321 8.50 -25.81 -39.79
CA GLN A 321 7.11 -26.28 -39.68
C GLN A 321 6.17 -25.19 -39.11
N ARG A 322 6.61 -24.44 -38.09
CA ARG A 322 5.87 -23.25 -37.61
C ARG A 322 5.81 -22.17 -38.70
N GLY A 323 6.91 -21.94 -39.42
CA GLY A 323 6.94 -21.04 -40.57
C GLY A 323 5.95 -21.45 -41.67
N ARG A 324 5.95 -22.72 -42.05
CA ARG A 324 5.00 -23.30 -43.03
C ARG A 324 3.56 -23.24 -42.56
N LEU A 325 3.29 -23.46 -41.27
CA LEU A 325 1.94 -23.35 -40.71
C LEU A 325 1.46 -21.89 -40.66
N LEU A 326 2.35 -20.95 -40.33
CA LEU A 326 2.04 -19.52 -40.38
C LEU A 326 1.81 -19.04 -41.81
N GLU A 327 2.60 -19.51 -42.77
CA GLU A 327 2.37 -19.27 -44.20
C GLU A 327 1.05 -19.86 -44.68
N ALA A 328 0.76 -21.12 -44.32
CA ALA A 328 -0.51 -21.76 -44.66
C ALA A 328 -1.71 -21.02 -44.05
N ASN A 329 -1.57 -20.50 -42.82
CA ASN A 329 -2.62 -19.74 -42.15
C ASN A 329 -2.81 -18.36 -42.80
N LYS A 330 -1.73 -17.68 -43.20
CA LYS A 330 -1.80 -16.44 -43.98
C LYS A 330 -2.50 -16.66 -45.32
N LEU A 331 -2.17 -17.73 -46.04
CA LEU A 331 -2.81 -18.08 -47.31
C LEU A 331 -4.28 -18.42 -47.11
N ALA A 332 -4.63 -19.13 -46.04
CA ALA A 332 -6.01 -19.44 -45.70
C ALA A 332 -6.81 -18.17 -45.33
N ALA A 333 -6.23 -17.26 -44.56
CA ALA A 333 -6.86 -15.99 -44.21
C ALA A 333 -7.15 -15.14 -45.46
N ALA A 334 -6.17 -15.01 -46.36
CA ALA A 334 -6.35 -14.32 -47.64
C ALA A 334 -7.46 -14.97 -48.49
N PHE A 335 -7.45 -16.30 -48.58
CA PHE A 335 -8.49 -17.05 -49.30
C PHE A 335 -9.89 -16.76 -48.73
N TYR A 336 -10.09 -16.86 -47.42
CA TYR A 336 -11.41 -16.62 -46.83
C TYR A 336 -11.83 -15.14 -46.94
N ALA A 337 -10.91 -14.20 -46.86
CA ALA A 337 -11.19 -12.78 -47.09
C ALA A 337 -11.70 -12.55 -48.53
N GLU A 338 -11.10 -13.19 -49.54
CA GLU A 338 -11.57 -13.13 -50.92
C GLU A 338 -12.96 -13.76 -51.09
N GLN A 339 -13.22 -14.89 -50.44
CA GLN A 339 -14.52 -15.56 -50.49
C GLN A 339 -15.66 -14.72 -49.89
N LEU A 340 -15.36 -13.78 -48.97
CA LEU A 340 -16.36 -12.86 -48.42
C LEU A 340 -16.96 -11.92 -49.48
N ALA A 341 -16.30 -11.72 -50.63
CA ALA A 341 -16.83 -10.96 -51.76
C ALA A 341 -17.72 -11.78 -52.71
N GLY A 342 -17.73 -13.12 -52.60
CA GLY A 342 -18.47 -14.02 -53.48
C GLY A 342 -20.00 -13.96 -53.29
N GLU A 343 -20.76 -14.49 -54.26
CA GLU A 343 -22.23 -14.52 -54.19
C GLU A 343 -22.75 -15.38 -53.02
N GLU A 344 -22.07 -16.48 -52.69
CA GLU A 344 -22.43 -17.38 -51.58
C GLU A 344 -22.25 -16.75 -50.19
N ALA A 345 -21.44 -15.68 -50.08
CA ALA A 345 -21.15 -15.01 -48.82
C ALA A 345 -22.21 -13.96 -48.42
N LEU A 346 -23.33 -13.86 -49.14
CA LEU A 346 -24.41 -12.91 -48.85
C LEU A 346 -24.89 -13.00 -47.38
N PRO A 347 -25.16 -14.19 -46.80
CA PRO A 347 -25.59 -14.28 -45.40
C PRO A 347 -24.52 -13.82 -44.41
N ALA A 348 -23.24 -13.99 -44.73
CA ALA A 348 -22.14 -13.56 -43.87
C ALA A 348 -21.95 -12.04 -43.90
N ARG A 349 -22.09 -11.40 -45.06
CA ARG A 349 -22.06 -9.94 -45.17
C ARG A 349 -23.24 -9.27 -44.46
N GLU A 350 -24.44 -9.84 -44.58
CA GLU A 350 -25.62 -9.36 -43.86
C GLU A 350 -25.41 -9.49 -42.33
N PHE A 351 -24.83 -10.60 -41.87
CA PHE A 351 -24.51 -10.80 -40.46
C PHE A 351 -23.48 -9.79 -39.93
N LEU A 352 -22.41 -9.51 -40.69
CA LEU A 352 -21.41 -8.50 -40.33
C LEU A 352 -22.02 -7.10 -40.29
N ALA A 353 -22.86 -6.75 -41.27
CA ALA A 353 -23.53 -5.45 -41.32
C ALA A 353 -24.44 -5.22 -40.10
N VAL A 354 -25.20 -6.25 -39.66
CA VAL A 354 -26.04 -6.17 -38.45
C VAL A 354 -25.20 -5.95 -37.18
N ARG A 355 -23.95 -6.42 -37.17
CA ARG A 355 -22.99 -6.24 -36.06
C ARG A 355 -22.22 -4.91 -36.13
N GLY A 356 -22.51 -4.06 -37.12
CA GLY A 356 -21.82 -2.79 -37.32
C GLY A 356 -20.44 -2.92 -37.99
N PHE A 357 -20.15 -4.07 -38.60
CA PHE A 357 -18.97 -4.25 -39.44
C PHE A 357 -19.36 -3.90 -40.87
N ASP A 358 -19.11 -2.65 -41.26
CA ASP A 358 -19.19 -2.24 -42.65
C ASP A 358 -18.01 -2.81 -43.45
N ARG A 359 -17.99 -2.54 -44.76
CA ARG A 359 -16.98 -3.08 -45.66
C ARG A 359 -15.57 -2.67 -45.26
N ASP A 360 -15.38 -1.41 -44.87
CA ASP A 360 -14.06 -0.86 -44.55
C ASP A 360 -13.50 -1.51 -43.27
N VAL A 361 -14.36 -1.75 -42.27
CA VAL A 361 -13.98 -2.47 -41.05
C VAL A 361 -13.75 -3.96 -41.34
N ALA A 362 -14.56 -4.59 -42.19
CA ALA A 362 -14.36 -5.99 -42.57
C ALA A 362 -13.01 -6.20 -43.30
N GLU A 363 -12.62 -5.26 -44.17
CA GLU A 363 -11.32 -5.26 -44.86
C GLU A 363 -10.16 -4.96 -43.89
N GLN A 364 -10.33 -4.04 -42.93
CA GLN A 364 -9.30 -3.71 -41.94
C GLN A 364 -8.96 -4.88 -41.00
N PHE A 365 -9.93 -5.72 -40.67
CA PHE A 365 -9.79 -6.83 -39.72
C PHE A 365 -9.65 -8.20 -40.41
N ASP A 366 -9.42 -8.23 -41.73
CA ASP A 366 -9.30 -9.46 -42.53
C ASP A 366 -10.45 -10.45 -42.31
N CYS A 367 -11.69 -9.93 -42.22
CA CYS A 367 -12.87 -10.77 -42.07
C CYS A 367 -13.08 -11.62 -43.33
N GLY A 368 -13.38 -12.91 -43.15
CA GLY A 368 -13.54 -13.85 -44.26
C GLY A 368 -14.80 -14.70 -44.18
N PHE A 369 -15.12 -15.37 -45.29
CA PHE A 369 -16.20 -16.34 -45.40
C PHE A 369 -15.64 -17.71 -45.79
N ALA A 370 -16.07 -18.76 -45.10
CA ALA A 370 -15.75 -20.13 -45.48
C ALA A 370 -16.89 -20.69 -46.36
N PRO A 371 -16.68 -20.89 -47.67
CA PRO A 371 -17.71 -21.42 -48.56
C PRO A 371 -18.05 -22.87 -48.21
N GLY A 372 -19.27 -23.28 -48.55
CA GLY A 372 -19.76 -24.64 -48.27
C GLY A 372 -19.18 -25.64 -49.26
N GLY A 373 -18.14 -26.37 -48.86
CA GLY A 373 -17.58 -27.46 -49.64
C GLY A 373 -16.30 -27.98 -48.99
N TRP A 374 -16.34 -29.21 -48.50
CA TRP A 374 -15.15 -30.02 -48.23
C TRP A 374 -15.26 -31.23 -49.14
N ASP A 375 -14.50 -31.24 -50.22
CA ASP A 375 -14.03 -32.45 -50.90
C ASP A 375 -12.55 -32.27 -51.26
#